data_AF-A0A3B9L7J2-F1
#
_entry.id   AF-A0A3B9L7J2-F1
#
_cell.length_a   1.000
_cell.length_b   1.000
_cell.length_c   1.000
_cell.angle_alpha   90.00
_cell.angle_beta   90.00
_cell.angle_gamma   90.00
#
_symmetry.space_group_name_H-M   'P 1'
#
loop_
_entity.id
_entity.type
_entity.pdbx_description
1 polymer ?
#
loop_
_entity_poly.entity_id
_entity_poly.type
_entity_poly.pdbx_seq_one_letter_code
_entity_poly.pdbx_strand_id
1 'polypeptide(L)'
;LLNDFMWLEDIISLVEKQASCELYGLLKRPDEKYVTERAYDNPKFVEDMVRDVAAQLNKEKRIDKYVVESENFESIHNHSAYA
;
A
#
# COMPACT_ATOMS: atom_id res chain seq x y z
N LEU A 1 -6.35 15.66 6.90
CA LEU A 1 -6.59 16.47 8.12
C LEU A 1 -6.86 15.52 9.26
N LEU A 2 -6.13 15.68 10.37
CA LEU A 2 -6.25 14.86 11.57
C LEU A 2 -6.95 15.67 12.66
N ASN A 3 -7.83 15.03 13.43
CA ASN A 3 -8.50 15.62 14.58
C ASN A 3 -7.88 15.22 15.93
N ASP A 4 -6.96 14.25 15.92
CA ASP A 4 -6.19 13.79 17.09
C ASP A 4 -4.79 13.33 16.64
N PHE A 5 -3.91 13.08 17.60
CA PHE A 5 -2.56 12.60 17.35
C PHE A 5 -2.55 11.19 16.74
N MET A 6 -1.69 11.00 15.75
CA MET A 6 -1.45 9.71 15.12
C MET A 6 0.02 9.60 14.75
N TRP A 7 0.62 8.43 15.00
CA TRP A 7 1.99 8.15 14.62
C TRP A 7 2.10 7.97 13.11
N LEU A 8 3.24 8.35 12.54
CA LEU A 8 3.49 8.16 11.11
C LEU A 8 3.51 6.66 10.76
N GLU A 9 4.06 5.86 11.67
CA GLU A 9 4.16 4.41 11.58
C GLU A 9 2.80 3.72 11.50
N ASP A 10 1.75 4.31 12.11
CA ASP A 10 0.37 3.80 11.99
C ASP A 10 -0.12 3.93 10.54
N ILE A 11 0.16 5.07 9.90
CA ILE A 11 -0.20 5.33 8.50
C ILE A 11 0.58 4.40 7.57
N ILE A 12 1.90 4.30 7.77
CA ILE A 12 2.77 3.42 6.98
C ILE A 12 2.27 1.98 7.08
N SER A 13 2.04 1.49 8.30
CA SER A 13 1.55 0.13 8.54
C SER A 13 0.18 -0.13 7.93
N LEU A 14 -0.71 0.87 7.93
CA LEU A 14 -2.03 0.76 7.32
C LEU A 14 -1.91 0.57 5.80
N VAL A 15 -1.04 1.35 5.15
CA VAL A 15 -0.81 1.29 3.70
C VAL A 15 -0.07 0.00 3.30
N GLU A 16 1.01 -0.36 3.99
CA GLU A 16 1.80 -1.56 3.70
C GLU A 16 0.97 -2.84 3.78
N LYS A 17 0.04 -2.92 4.75
CA LYS A 17 -0.90 -4.04 4.87
C LYS A 17 -1.84 -4.19 3.67
N GLN A 18 -2.06 -3.12 2.90
CA GLN A 18 -2.86 -3.18 1.68
C GLN A 18 -2.02 -3.44 0.43
N ALA A 19 -0.69 -3.36 0.48
CA ALA A 19 0.14 -3.68 -0.67
C ALA A 19 0.04 -5.16 -1.05
N SER A 20 0.35 -5.50 -2.31
CA SER A 20 0.52 -6.91 -2.73
C SER A 20 1.55 -7.62 -1.84
N CYS A 21 2.68 -6.94 -1.59
CA CYS A 21 3.65 -7.23 -0.54
C CYS A 21 4.42 -5.96 -0.19
N GLU A 22 4.79 -5.76 1.08
CA GLU A 22 5.66 -4.65 1.49
C GLU A 22 7.14 -4.83 1.06
N LEU A 23 7.91 -3.74 1.11
CA LEU A 23 9.31 -3.72 0.72
C LEU A 23 10.24 -3.97 1.90
N TYR A 24 11.34 -4.66 1.63
CA TYR A 24 12.40 -4.96 2.61
C TYR A 24 13.75 -4.60 2.02
N GLY A 25 14.62 -3.95 2.80
CA GLY A 25 15.93 -3.49 2.32
C GLY A 25 16.95 -4.62 2.07
N LEU A 26 16.80 -5.75 2.75
CA LEU A 26 17.67 -6.92 2.58
C LEU A 26 16.87 -8.19 2.81
N LEU A 27 16.93 -9.10 1.84
CA LEU A 27 16.24 -10.39 1.87
C LEU A 27 17.26 -11.53 1.84
N LYS A 28 17.03 -12.56 2.65
CA LYS A 28 17.66 -13.88 2.47
C LYS A 28 16.83 -14.69 1.48
N ARG A 29 17.40 -15.79 0.97
CA ARG A 29 16.71 -16.67 0.01
C ARG A 29 15.31 -17.13 0.46
N PRO A 30 15.08 -17.52 1.73
CA PRO A 30 13.73 -17.86 2.19
C PRO A 30 12.77 -16.67 2.18
N ASP A 31 13.28 -15.46 2.49
CA ASP A 31 12.49 -14.24 2.52
C ASP A 31 12.09 -13.81 1.10
N GLU A 32 13.04 -13.89 0.16
CA GLU A 32 12.80 -13.64 -1.27
C GLU A 32 11.72 -14.57 -1.85
N LYS A 33 11.78 -15.86 -1.48
CA LYS A 33 10.73 -16.83 -1.85
C LYS A 33 9.37 -16.37 -1.32
N TYR A 34 9.30 -16.02 -0.04
CA TYR A 34 8.05 -15.62 0.61
C TYR A 34 7.43 -14.36 -0.02
N VAL A 35 8.22 -13.29 -0.21
CA VAL A 35 7.69 -12.03 -0.76
C VAL A 35 7.23 -12.22 -2.21
N THR A 36 7.91 -13.08 -2.97
CA THR A 36 7.53 -13.41 -4.36
C THR A 36 6.19 -14.14 -4.38
N GLU A 37 6.03 -15.20 -3.58
CA GLU A 37 4.79 -15.96 -3.50
C GLU A 37 3.63 -15.09 -2.98
N ARG A 38 3.86 -14.28 -1.93
CA ARG A 38 2.85 -13.38 -1.37
C ARG A 38 2.37 -12.33 -2.36
N ALA A 39 3.28 -11.67 -3.09
CA ALA A 39 2.91 -10.68 -4.09
C ALA A 39 2.13 -11.32 -5.26
N TYR A 40 2.48 -12.56 -5.63
CA TYR A 40 1.80 -13.32 -6.66
C TYR A 40 0.38 -13.74 -6.24
N ASP A 41 0.20 -14.20 -5.00
CA ASP A 41 -1.08 -14.66 -4.46
C ASP A 41 -2.04 -13.51 -4.08
N ASN A 42 -1.51 -12.29 -3.91
CA ASN A 42 -2.27 -11.09 -3.55
C ASN A 42 -2.06 -9.96 -4.58
N PRO A 43 -2.37 -10.16 -5.87
CA PRO A 43 -2.17 -9.13 -6.88
C PRO A 43 -3.22 -8.02 -6.73
N LYS A 44 -2.81 -6.77 -6.98
CA LYS A 44 -3.68 -5.60 -6.92
C LYS A 44 -3.43 -4.67 -8.09
N PHE A 45 -4.51 -4.16 -8.68
CA PHE A 45 -4.41 -3.02 -9.59
C PHE A 45 -4.19 -1.72 -8.81
N VAL A 46 -3.81 -0.66 -9.51
CA VAL A 46 -3.63 0.68 -8.93
C VAL A 46 -4.93 1.18 -8.26
N GLU A 47 -6.09 0.84 -8.84
CA GLU A 47 -7.40 1.16 -8.28
C GLU A 47 -7.73 0.37 -7.02
N ASP A 48 -7.26 -0.89 -6.92
CA ASP A 48 -7.51 -1.71 -5.73
C ASP A 48 -6.71 -1.19 -4.54
N MET A 49 -5.47 -0.74 -4.78
CA MET A 49 -4.64 -0.10 -3.75
C MET A 49 -5.34 1.10 -3.13
N VAL A 50 -5.80 2.06 -3.94
CA VAL A 50 -6.45 3.27 -3.40
C VAL A 50 -7.78 2.95 -2.73
N ARG A 51 -8.55 1.98 -3.26
CA ARG A 51 -9.83 1.55 -2.64
C ARG A 51 -9.61 0.92 -1.27
N ASP A 52 -8.65 0.02 -1.15
CA ASP A 52 -8.40 -0.70 0.10
C ASP A 52 -7.83 0.23 1.17
N VAL A 53 -6.90 1.11 0.79
CA VAL A 53 -6.38 2.15 1.70
C VAL A 53 -7.51 3.09 2.14
N ALA A 54 -8.30 3.62 1.20
CA ALA A 54 -9.44 4.48 1.52
C ALA A 54 -10.46 3.78 2.45
N ALA A 55 -10.72 2.48 2.26
CA ALA A 55 -11.61 1.71 3.11
C ALA A 55 -11.10 1.60 4.56
N GLN A 56 -9.77 1.57 4.78
CA GLN A 56 -9.18 1.62 6.12
C GLN A 56 -9.22 3.04 6.69
N LEU A 57 -8.88 4.06 5.89
CA LEU A 57 -8.91 5.46 6.33
C LEU A 57 -10.32 5.92 6.71
N ASN A 58 -11.36 5.43 6.02
CA ASN A 58 -12.77 5.67 6.38
C ASN A 58 -13.15 5.13 7.77
N LYS A 59 -12.42 4.13 8.28
CA LYS A 59 -12.65 3.54 9.61
C LYS A 59 -11.83 4.23 10.70
N GLU A 60 -10.82 5.01 10.32
CA GLU A 60 -9.94 5.72 11.24
C GLU A 60 -10.58 7.04 11.67
N LYS A 61 -11.13 7.05 12.89
CA LYS A 61 -11.88 8.19 13.43
C LYS A 61 -11.03 9.45 13.62
N ARG A 62 -9.70 9.30 13.67
CA ARG A 62 -8.76 10.42 13.80
C ARG A 62 -8.57 11.20 12.50
N ILE A 63 -9.03 10.67 11.36
CA ILE A 63 -8.87 11.27 10.04
C ILE A 63 -10.20 11.91 9.59
N ASP A 64 -10.21 13.23 9.44
CA ASP A 64 -11.38 13.95 8.94
C ASP A 64 -11.44 13.98 7.41
N LYS A 65 -10.28 14.08 6.77
CA LYS A 65 -10.12 14.20 5.31
C LYS A 65 -8.80 13.59 4.88
N TYR A 66 -8.78 12.94 3.73
CA TYR A 66 -7.59 12.37 3.14
C TYR A 66 -7.64 12.45 1.61
N VAL A 67 -6.48 12.27 0.99
CA VAL A 67 -6.31 11.97 -0.42
C VAL A 67 -5.42 10.73 -0.47
N VAL A 68 -5.76 9.77 -1.31
CA VAL A 68 -4.92 8.59 -1.58
C VAL A 68 -4.60 8.62 -3.06
N GLU A 69 -3.32 8.49 -3.37
CA GLU A 69 -2.81 8.44 -4.74
C GLU A 69 -1.91 7.20 -4.82
N SER A 70 -2.06 6.41 -5.87
CA SER A 70 -1.19 5.28 -6.18
C SER A 70 -0.67 5.46 -7.59
N GLU A 71 0.65 5.34 -7.75
CA GLU A 71 1.33 5.39 -9.04
C GLU A 71 2.10 4.09 -9.24
N ASN A 72 1.72 3.33 -10.27
CA ASN A 72 2.43 2.12 -10.67
C ASN A 72 3.34 2.45 -11.85
N PHE A 73 4.65 2.32 -11.63
CA PHE A 73 5.64 2.35 -12.71
C PHE A 73 5.57 1.04 -13.49
N GLU A 74 4.86 1.06 -14.62
CA GLU A 74 4.57 -0.14 -15.40
C GLU A 74 5.86 -0.80 -15.92
N SER A 75 6.01 -2.11 -15.68
CA SER A 75 7.19 -2.85 -16.13
C SER A 75 7.18 -3.17 -17.64
N ILE A 76 6.00 -3.10 -18.27
CA ILE A 76 5.77 -3.43 -19.69
C ILE A 76 5.43 -2.19 -20.55
N HIS A 77 5.35 -0.99 -19.95
CA HIS A 77 5.06 0.27 -20.64
C HIS A 77 5.95 1.39 -20.10
N ASN A 78 6.23 2.44 -20.89
CA ASN A 78 7.03 3.59 -20.45
C ASN A 78 6.16 4.77 -19.98
N HIS A 79 5.11 4.48 -19.21
CA HIS A 79 4.25 5.44 -18.54
C HIS A 79 3.66 4.79 -17.28
N SER A 80 3.19 5.61 -16.35
CA SER A 80 2.59 5.11 -15.11
C SER A 80 1.10 4.85 -15.27
N ALA A 81 0.58 3.84 -14.56
CA ALA A 81 -0.83 3.76 -14.22
C ALA A 81 -1.07 4.53 -12.91
N TYR A 82 -2.18 5.27 -12.83
CA TYR A 82 -2.44 6.21 -11.73
C TYR A 82 -3.89 6.16 -11.27
N ALA A 83 -4.12 6.16 -9.97
CA ALA A 83 -5.44 6.28 -9.35
C ALA A 83 -5.39 7.06 -8.05
#